data_AF-A0A2I0CWV6-F1
#
_entry.id   AF-A0A2I0CWV6-F1
#
_cell.length_a   1.000
_cell.length_b   1.000
_cell.length_c   1.000
_cell.angle_alpha   90.00
_cell.angle_beta   90.00
_cell.angle_gamma   90.00
#
_symmetry.space_group_name_H-M   'P 1'
#
loop_
_entity.id
_entity.type
_entity.pdbx_description
1 polymer ?
#
loop_
_entity_poly.entity_id
_entity_poly.type
_entity_poly.pdbx_seq_one_letter_code
_entity_poly.pdbx_strand_id
1 'polypeptide(L)'
;MSRSFLIGTLLLVCLLVAAAGCTGQQSTPATATPAAPVATPIASDSGFNALPKADLNATETADILLLQEEAKFAYDLNSALYGMHTTLPLLLNISDSAKISMKVDDVILVRYNIPDPESQKAGVFTNPSLQQMYNNDLNTGLSSAADALKMSARAADMNAADLTAAIGRTDNKDLIYIYNQQLAIARNDLRELSSALGGYGVVYVPQYITPESYALILASPMETVPAK
;
A
#
# COMPACT_ATOMS: atom_id res chain seq x y z
N MET A 1 -77.61 8.20 -10.87
CA MET A 1 -77.82 9.40 -10.04
C MET A 1 -78.36 8.97 -8.68
N SER A 2 -77.62 9.34 -7.63
CA SER A 2 -77.97 9.43 -6.20
C SER A 2 -78.96 8.43 -5.58
N ARG A 3 -78.50 7.74 -4.53
CA ARG A 3 -79.16 7.81 -3.21
C ARG A 3 -78.27 7.23 -2.11
N SER A 4 -77.65 8.10 -1.34
CA SER A 4 -77.26 7.83 0.05
C SER A 4 -78.53 7.81 0.91
N PHE A 5 -78.62 6.89 1.90
CA PHE A 5 -78.80 7.25 3.32
C PHE A 5 -79.02 6.07 4.29
N LEU A 6 -78.33 6.17 5.43
CA LEU A 6 -78.76 6.00 6.83
C LEU A 6 -78.85 4.61 7.53
N ILE A 7 -78.10 4.57 8.65
CA ILE A 7 -78.36 3.99 9.99
C ILE A 7 -77.90 2.57 10.26
N GLY A 8 -77.04 2.43 11.30
CA GLY A 8 -76.73 1.15 11.92
C GLY A 8 -75.68 1.24 13.02
N THR A 9 -76.11 1.72 14.17
CA THR A 9 -75.53 1.73 15.53
C THR A 9 -74.59 0.56 15.91
N LEU A 10 -73.70 0.84 16.88
CA LEU A 10 -73.43 0.04 18.10
C LEU A 10 -71.99 -0.51 18.29
N LEU A 11 -71.28 0.13 19.22
CA LEU A 11 -70.42 -0.45 20.28
C LEU A 11 -69.96 -1.91 20.14
N LEU A 12 -68.64 -2.16 20.17
CA LEU A 12 -68.04 -3.06 21.17
C LEU A 12 -66.51 -2.93 21.29
N VAL A 13 -66.09 -3.02 22.55
CA VAL A 13 -64.75 -3.10 23.17
C VAL A 13 -63.86 -4.24 22.63
N CYS A 14 -62.54 -4.02 22.62
CA CYS A 14 -61.45 -4.96 22.98
C CYS A 14 -60.10 -4.25 22.75
N LEU A 15 -59.50 -3.59 23.74
CA LEU A 15 -58.52 -4.11 24.72
C LEU A 15 -57.40 -5.01 24.14
N LEU A 16 -56.16 -4.58 24.42
CA LEU A 16 -54.88 -5.30 24.48
C LEU A 16 -54.15 -5.57 23.16
N VAL A 17 -53.19 -4.69 22.83
CA VAL A 17 -51.98 -5.07 22.11
C VAL A 17 -50.79 -4.85 23.05
N ALA A 18 -50.11 -5.95 23.36
CA ALA A 18 -48.90 -5.99 24.17
C ALA A 18 -47.73 -5.34 23.42
N ALA A 19 -47.14 -4.29 24.00
CA ALA A 19 -45.84 -3.79 23.58
C ALA A 19 -44.76 -4.54 24.40
N ALA A 20 -44.11 -5.52 23.76
CA ALA A 20 -42.86 -6.09 24.23
C ALA A 20 -41.76 -5.01 24.11
N GLY A 21 -41.47 -4.33 25.23
CA GLY A 21 -40.32 -3.46 25.35
C GLY A 21 -39.06 -4.30 25.53
N CYS A 22 -38.35 -4.57 24.45
CA CYS A 22 -37.02 -5.16 24.50
C CYS A 22 -36.05 -4.20 25.20
N THR A 23 -35.31 -4.76 26.14
CA THR A 23 -34.28 -4.15 26.97
C THR A 23 -33.22 -3.44 26.12
N GLY A 24 -33.00 -2.15 26.37
CA GLY A 24 -31.90 -1.39 25.82
C GLY A 24 -30.58 -1.85 26.42
N GLN A 25 -29.74 -2.49 25.60
CA GLN A 25 -28.37 -2.82 25.96
C GLN A 25 -27.49 -1.66 25.48
N GLN A 26 -27.09 -0.83 26.44
CA GLN A 26 -26.18 0.29 26.26
C GLN A 26 -24.79 -0.26 25.89
N SER A 27 -24.44 -0.17 24.60
CA SER A 27 -23.09 -0.51 24.12
C SER A 27 -22.12 0.55 24.62
N THR A 28 -21.21 0.16 25.50
CA THR A 28 -20.05 0.97 25.86
C THR A 28 -19.13 1.10 24.64
N PRO A 29 -18.46 2.25 24.42
CA PRO A 29 -17.43 2.35 23.39
C PRO A 29 -16.28 1.44 23.78
N ALA A 30 -15.93 0.49 22.93
CA ALA A 30 -14.70 -0.27 23.07
C ALA A 30 -13.53 0.71 22.87
N THR A 31 -12.78 0.97 23.94
CA THR A 31 -11.47 1.60 23.87
C THR A 31 -10.60 0.73 22.97
N ALA A 32 -10.27 1.23 21.78
CA ALA A 32 -9.31 0.57 20.90
C ALA A 32 -7.94 0.60 21.57
N THR A 33 -7.51 -0.54 22.10
CA THR A 33 -6.12 -0.76 22.49
C THR A 33 -5.26 -0.63 21.22
N PRO A 34 -4.19 0.19 21.22
CA PRO A 34 -3.24 0.18 20.11
C PRO A 34 -2.72 -1.24 19.92
N ALA A 35 -2.82 -1.78 18.70
CA ALA A 35 -2.20 -3.06 18.40
C ALA A 35 -0.70 -2.94 18.68
N ALA A 36 -0.15 -3.88 19.46
CA ALA A 36 1.29 -3.97 19.65
C ALA A 36 1.95 -4.14 18.27
N PRO A 37 3.07 -3.45 18.00
CA PRO A 37 3.75 -3.58 16.71
C PRO A 37 4.15 -5.04 16.53
N VAL A 38 3.66 -5.67 15.48
CA VAL A 38 4.15 -6.98 15.02
C VAL A 38 5.63 -6.77 14.72
N ALA A 39 6.52 -7.46 15.44
CA ALA A 39 7.96 -7.32 15.21
C ALA A 39 8.29 -7.68 13.75
N THR A 40 8.66 -6.67 12.97
CA THR A 40 9.19 -6.86 11.61
C THR A 40 10.55 -7.56 11.74
N PRO A 41 10.90 -8.54 10.89
CA PRO A 41 12.22 -9.19 10.91
C PRO A 41 13.38 -8.18 10.97
N ILE A 42 13.21 -7.03 10.32
CA ILE A 42 14.15 -5.92 10.26
C ILE A 42 14.35 -5.20 11.60
N ALA A 43 13.30 -5.08 12.43
CA ALA A 43 13.45 -4.48 13.76
C ALA A 43 14.38 -5.32 14.68
N SER A 44 14.49 -6.62 14.39
CA SER A 44 15.37 -7.56 15.09
C SER A 44 16.67 -7.84 14.34
N ASP A 45 16.93 -7.16 13.21
CA ASP A 45 18.15 -7.34 12.42
C ASP A 45 19.36 -6.79 13.19
N SER A 46 20.28 -7.69 13.56
CA SER A 46 21.49 -7.33 14.31
C SER A 46 22.45 -6.44 13.52
N GLY A 47 22.46 -6.56 12.18
CA GLY A 47 23.25 -5.72 11.29
C GLY A 47 22.75 -4.27 11.31
N PHE A 48 21.44 -4.07 11.16
CA PHE A 48 20.83 -2.74 11.29
C PHE A 48 21.00 -2.15 12.69
N ASN A 49 20.72 -2.94 13.73
CA ASN A 49 20.78 -2.48 15.11
C ASN A 49 22.21 -2.13 15.58
N ALA A 50 23.25 -2.68 14.93
CA ALA A 50 24.64 -2.34 15.20
C ALA A 50 25.10 -1.04 14.53
N LEU A 51 24.35 -0.50 13.56
CA LEU A 51 24.72 0.74 12.89
C LEU A 51 24.49 1.95 13.82
N PRO A 52 25.40 2.93 13.85
CA PRO A 52 25.20 4.14 14.63
C PRO A 52 24.05 4.95 14.04
N LYS A 53 23.20 5.49 14.91
CA LYS A 53 22.19 6.48 14.52
C LYS A 53 22.92 7.82 14.31
N ALA A 54 22.88 8.36 13.09
CA ALA A 54 23.36 9.71 12.79
C ALA A 54 22.22 10.73 12.94
N ASP A 55 22.51 12.03 12.81
CA ASP A 55 21.46 13.04 12.69
C ASP A 55 20.95 13.10 11.24
N LEU A 56 19.65 13.36 11.07
CA LEU A 56 19.06 13.54 9.74
C LEU A 56 19.19 14.99 9.27
N ASN A 57 19.49 15.15 7.99
CA ASN A 57 19.26 16.39 7.28
C ASN A 57 17.84 16.46 6.69
N ALA A 58 17.48 17.62 6.14
CA ALA A 58 16.15 17.86 5.58
C ALA A 58 15.85 16.99 4.35
N THR A 59 16.86 16.69 3.52
CA THR A 59 16.70 15.83 2.34
C THR A 59 16.45 14.39 2.76
N GLU A 60 17.20 13.86 3.72
CA GLU A 60 16.97 12.50 4.23
C GLU A 60 15.59 12.35 4.88
N THR A 61 15.16 13.37 5.62
CA THR A 61 13.80 13.36 6.20
C THR A 61 12.74 13.35 5.10
N ALA A 62 12.91 14.14 4.03
CA ALA A 62 11.99 14.15 2.89
C ALA A 62 11.97 12.81 2.16
N ASP A 63 13.13 12.15 2.02
CA ASP A 63 13.26 10.85 1.36
C ASP A 63 12.55 9.74 2.13
N ILE A 64 12.73 9.70 3.45
CA ILE A 64 12.03 8.75 4.33
C ILE A 64 10.51 8.89 4.16
N LEU A 65 10.00 10.12 4.16
CA LEU A 65 8.56 10.37 4.04
C LEU A 65 8.02 10.00 2.66
N LEU A 66 8.78 10.31 1.59
CA LEU A 66 8.40 9.97 0.22
C LEU A 66 8.38 8.46 0.01
N LEU A 67 9.45 7.76 0.42
CA LEU A 67 9.59 6.31 0.24
C LEU A 67 8.51 5.53 1.00
N GLN A 68 8.12 5.97 2.20
CA GLN A 68 6.99 5.40 2.92
C GLN A 68 5.67 5.52 2.11
N GLU A 69 5.38 6.70 1.54
CA GLU A 69 4.19 6.88 0.71
C GLU A 69 4.26 6.14 -0.63
N GLU A 70 5.44 5.96 -1.21
CA GLU A 70 5.65 5.15 -2.42
C GLU A 70 5.47 3.65 -2.16
N ALA A 71 5.94 3.15 -1.01
CA ALA A 71 5.71 1.77 -0.61
C ALA A 71 4.20 1.51 -0.42
N LYS A 72 3.50 2.46 0.22
CA LYS A 72 2.03 2.43 0.30
C LYS A 72 1.38 2.50 -1.08
N PHE A 73 1.90 3.32 -1.99
CA PHE A 73 1.39 3.44 -3.36
C PHE A 73 1.43 2.09 -4.06
N ALA A 74 2.57 1.41 -3.99
CA ALA A 74 2.74 0.08 -4.57
C ALA A 74 1.82 -0.94 -3.90
N TYR A 75 1.68 -0.91 -2.57
CA TYR A 75 0.76 -1.79 -1.83
C TYR A 75 -0.70 -1.60 -2.28
N ASP A 76 -1.21 -0.38 -2.22
CA ASP A 76 -2.62 -0.08 -2.51
C ASP A 76 -2.94 -0.33 -3.99
N LEU A 77 -2.06 0.08 -4.91
CA LEU A 77 -2.27 -0.09 -6.35
C LEU A 77 -2.34 -1.58 -6.70
N ASN A 78 -1.36 -2.37 -6.25
CA ASN A 78 -1.32 -3.79 -6.57
C ASN A 78 -2.45 -4.57 -5.90
N SER A 79 -2.82 -4.22 -4.67
CA SER A 79 -4.01 -4.77 -4.00
C SER A 79 -5.30 -4.52 -4.80
N ALA A 80 -5.51 -3.28 -5.26
CA ALA A 80 -6.69 -2.91 -6.03
C ALA A 80 -6.70 -3.60 -7.41
N LEU A 81 -5.56 -3.65 -8.10
CA LEU A 81 -5.44 -4.33 -9.38
C LEU A 81 -5.65 -5.84 -9.26
N TYR A 82 -5.13 -6.49 -8.22
CA TYR A 82 -5.39 -7.91 -7.97
C TYR A 82 -6.89 -8.18 -7.72
N GLY A 83 -7.58 -7.28 -7.03
CA GLY A 83 -9.03 -7.38 -6.83
C GLY A 83 -9.85 -7.44 -8.13
N MET A 84 -9.34 -6.81 -9.21
CA MET A 84 -9.95 -6.87 -10.55
C MET A 84 -9.40 -8.04 -11.39
N HIS A 85 -8.10 -8.30 -11.28
CA HIS A 85 -7.36 -9.28 -12.08
C HIS A 85 -6.90 -10.46 -11.24
N THR A 86 -7.85 -11.14 -10.58
CA THR A 86 -7.57 -12.19 -9.58
C THR A 86 -6.80 -13.41 -10.12
N THR A 87 -6.67 -13.55 -11.44
CA THR A 87 -5.84 -14.56 -12.10
C THR A 87 -4.36 -14.20 -12.18
N LEU A 88 -3.97 -13.01 -11.69
CA LEU A 88 -2.60 -12.52 -11.61
C LEU A 88 -2.07 -12.54 -10.16
N PRO A 89 -1.72 -13.70 -9.60
CA PRO A 89 -1.22 -13.78 -8.22
C PRO A 89 0.07 -12.97 -8.00
N LEU A 90 0.81 -12.68 -9.06
CA LEU A 90 1.97 -11.80 -9.01
C LEU A 90 1.64 -10.41 -8.43
N LEU A 91 0.47 -9.84 -8.74
CA LEU A 91 0.06 -8.54 -8.19
C LEU A 91 -0.09 -8.63 -6.65
N LEU A 92 -0.65 -9.72 -6.14
CA LEU A 92 -0.73 -9.93 -4.69
C LEU A 92 0.65 -10.07 -4.06
N ASN A 93 1.56 -10.82 -4.68
CA ASN A 93 2.93 -10.99 -4.19
C ASN A 93 3.71 -9.67 -4.12
N ILE A 94 3.52 -8.79 -5.11
CA ILE A 94 4.14 -7.46 -5.14
C ILE A 94 3.51 -6.56 -4.08
N SER A 95 2.19 -6.61 -3.90
CA SER A 95 1.53 -5.92 -2.79
C SER A 95 2.11 -6.36 -1.43
N ASP A 96 2.31 -7.66 -1.23
CA ASP A 96 2.92 -8.17 0.00
C ASP A 96 4.39 -7.74 0.16
N SER A 97 5.13 -7.64 -0.94
CA SER A 97 6.51 -7.14 -0.95
C SER A 97 6.57 -5.65 -0.59
N ALA A 98 5.64 -4.83 -1.12
CA ALA A 98 5.52 -3.41 -0.76
C ALA A 98 5.15 -3.21 0.72
N LYS A 99 4.32 -4.10 1.28
CA LYS A 99 4.02 -4.11 2.72
C LYS A 99 5.26 -4.40 3.59
N ILE A 100 6.24 -5.15 3.08
CA ILE A 100 7.52 -5.34 3.76
C ILE A 100 8.29 -4.02 3.77
N SER A 101 8.34 -3.28 2.66
CA SER A 101 8.97 -1.95 2.60
C SER A 101 8.35 -0.96 3.58
N MET A 102 7.01 -0.87 3.67
CA MET A 102 6.34 -0.02 4.67
C MET A 102 6.76 -0.35 6.10
N LYS A 103 6.80 -1.63 6.46
CA LYS A 103 7.23 -2.08 7.79
C LYS A 103 8.72 -1.82 8.06
N VAL A 104 9.52 -1.77 7.01
CA VAL A 104 10.95 -1.45 7.07
C VAL A 104 11.13 0.05 7.34
N ASP A 105 10.34 0.88 6.67
CA ASP A 105 10.32 2.33 6.87
C ASP A 105 9.74 2.72 8.24
N ASP A 106 8.76 1.98 8.77
CA ASP A 106 8.27 2.15 10.15
C ASP A 106 9.42 2.07 11.19
N VAL A 107 10.40 1.18 10.96
CA VAL A 107 11.57 1.05 11.85
C VAL A 107 12.42 2.32 11.80
N ILE A 108 12.60 2.93 10.61
CA ILE A 108 13.29 4.20 10.43
C ILE A 108 12.49 5.34 11.08
N LEU A 109 11.19 5.44 10.83
CA LEU A 109 10.31 6.45 11.41
C LEU A 109 10.39 6.45 12.95
N VAL A 110 10.32 5.27 13.57
CA VAL A 110 10.48 5.10 15.02
C VAL A 110 11.88 5.49 15.49
N ARG A 111 12.93 5.00 14.80
CA ARG A 111 14.34 5.27 15.17
C ARG A 111 14.65 6.76 15.18
N TYR A 112 14.06 7.50 14.24
CA TYR A 112 14.28 8.93 14.06
C TYR A 112 13.20 9.82 14.66
N ASN A 113 12.17 9.23 15.27
CA ASN A 113 11.04 9.94 15.86
C ASN A 113 10.32 10.86 14.85
N ILE A 114 10.15 10.36 13.62
CA ILE A 114 9.42 11.00 12.53
C ILE A 114 7.97 10.48 12.55
N PRO A 115 6.96 11.37 12.52
CA PRO A 115 5.57 10.95 12.35
C PRO A 115 5.35 10.27 11.00
N ASP A 116 4.62 9.16 11.00
CA ASP A 116 4.22 8.47 9.78
C ASP A 116 3.30 9.37 8.92
N PRO A 117 3.65 9.64 7.65
CA PRO A 117 2.82 10.44 6.74
C PRO A 117 1.60 9.67 6.21
N GLU A 118 1.57 8.34 6.37
CA GLU A 118 0.57 7.48 5.72
C GLU A 118 -0.88 7.77 6.16
N SER A 119 -1.76 7.97 5.17
CA SER A 119 -3.20 7.88 5.39
C SER A 119 -3.66 6.43 5.59
N GLN A 120 -4.43 6.17 6.65
CA GLN A 120 -4.98 4.83 6.90
C GLN A 120 -6.05 4.38 5.88
N LYS A 121 -6.38 5.21 4.89
CA LYS A 121 -7.35 4.89 3.84
C LYS A 121 -6.63 4.42 2.57
N ALA A 122 -7.04 3.26 2.06
CA ALA A 122 -6.54 2.73 0.80
C ALA A 122 -6.76 3.72 -0.36
N GLY A 123 -5.73 3.90 -1.18
CA GLY A 123 -5.73 4.80 -2.34
C GLY A 123 -5.71 6.29 -1.99
N VAL A 124 -5.47 6.65 -0.73
CA VAL A 124 -5.31 8.05 -0.29
C VAL A 124 -3.86 8.33 0.07
N PHE A 125 -3.33 9.43 -0.48
CA PHE A 125 -1.95 9.87 -0.30
C PHE A 125 -1.93 11.36 0.10
N THR A 126 -1.02 11.71 1.00
CA THR A 126 -0.78 13.09 1.42
C THR A 126 0.01 13.86 0.38
N ASN A 127 0.94 13.21 -0.33
CA ASN A 127 1.59 13.78 -1.50
C ASN A 127 0.60 13.88 -2.68
N PRO A 128 0.28 15.10 -3.15
CA PRO A 128 -0.72 15.31 -4.20
C PRO A 128 -0.29 14.74 -5.55
N SER A 129 1.00 14.69 -5.83
CA SER A 129 1.55 14.10 -7.06
C SER A 129 1.32 12.59 -7.06
N LEU A 130 1.62 11.91 -5.94
CA LEU A 130 1.33 10.48 -5.78
C LEU A 130 -0.17 10.20 -5.85
N GLN A 131 -1.01 11.05 -5.26
CA GLN A 131 -2.47 10.90 -5.34
C GLN A 131 -2.97 10.96 -6.79
N GLN A 132 -2.49 11.92 -7.58
CA GLN A 132 -2.86 12.04 -8.99
C GLN A 132 -2.37 10.84 -9.80
N MET A 133 -1.12 10.42 -9.58
CA MET A 133 -0.54 9.25 -10.23
C MET A 133 -1.32 7.98 -9.90
N TYR A 134 -1.72 7.79 -8.64
CA TYR A 134 -2.47 6.61 -8.21
C TYR A 134 -3.80 6.50 -8.95
N ASN A 135 -4.53 7.61 -9.04
CA ASN A 135 -5.82 7.64 -9.74
C ASN A 135 -5.67 7.29 -11.23
N ASN A 136 -4.63 7.81 -11.88
CA ASN A 136 -4.37 7.55 -13.30
C ASN A 136 -3.92 6.11 -13.56
N ASP A 137 -2.99 5.62 -12.75
CA ASP A 137 -2.41 4.29 -12.87
C ASP A 137 -3.44 3.22 -12.54
N LEU A 138 -4.26 3.41 -11.51
CA LEU A 138 -5.36 2.50 -11.19
C LEU A 138 -6.36 2.46 -12.35
N ASN A 139 -6.80 3.62 -12.85
CA ASN A 139 -7.75 3.66 -13.97
C ASN A 139 -7.21 2.95 -15.22
N THR A 140 -5.92 3.11 -15.50
CA THR A 140 -5.26 2.44 -16.63
C THR A 140 -5.16 0.94 -16.38
N GLY A 141 -4.66 0.53 -15.22
CA GLY A 141 -4.44 -0.87 -14.88
C GLY A 141 -5.72 -1.70 -14.77
N LEU A 142 -6.87 -1.08 -14.50
CA LEU A 142 -8.16 -1.78 -14.51
C LEU A 142 -8.62 -2.21 -15.92
N SER A 143 -8.01 -1.68 -16.99
CA SER A 143 -8.43 -1.94 -18.37
C SER A 143 -8.13 -3.36 -18.86
N SER A 144 -6.97 -3.91 -18.49
CA SER A 144 -6.54 -5.23 -18.94
C SER A 144 -5.48 -5.83 -18.01
N ALA A 145 -5.30 -7.14 -18.06
CA ALA A 145 -4.22 -7.82 -17.33
C ALA A 145 -2.83 -7.28 -17.69
N ALA A 146 -2.60 -6.99 -18.98
CA ALA A 146 -1.33 -6.41 -19.44
C ALA A 146 -1.14 -4.98 -18.90
N ASP A 147 -2.20 -4.16 -18.86
CA ASP A 147 -2.10 -2.81 -18.31
C ASP A 147 -1.92 -2.81 -16.79
N ALA A 148 -2.54 -3.75 -16.08
CA ALA A 148 -2.29 -3.95 -14.65
C ALA A 148 -0.82 -4.24 -14.35
N LEU A 149 -0.23 -5.17 -15.10
CA LEU A 149 1.20 -5.50 -14.97
C LEU A 149 2.10 -4.31 -15.36
N LYS A 150 1.74 -3.51 -16.37
CA LYS A 150 2.50 -2.30 -16.73
C LYS A 150 2.46 -1.25 -15.62
N MET A 151 1.31 -1.02 -15.00
CA MET A 151 1.17 -0.03 -13.93
C MET A 151 1.88 -0.50 -12.65
N SER A 152 1.85 -1.80 -12.36
CA SER A 152 2.69 -2.40 -11.32
C SER A 152 4.19 -2.21 -11.63
N ALA A 153 4.63 -2.46 -12.87
CA ALA A 153 6.02 -2.26 -13.28
C ALA A 153 6.46 -0.80 -13.19
N ARG A 154 5.56 0.14 -13.51
CA ARG A 154 5.77 1.58 -13.35
C ARG A 154 5.97 1.99 -11.90
N ALA A 155 5.22 1.41 -10.97
CA ALA A 155 5.39 1.65 -9.55
C ALA A 155 6.77 1.16 -9.05
N ALA A 156 7.19 -0.04 -9.46
CA ALA A 156 8.49 -0.59 -9.10
C ALA A 156 9.67 0.18 -9.72
N ASP A 157 9.50 0.67 -10.95
CA ASP A 157 10.46 1.52 -11.66
C ASP A 157 10.67 2.86 -10.93
N MET A 158 9.57 3.54 -10.57
CA MET A 158 9.61 4.77 -9.77
C MET A 158 10.36 4.54 -8.45
N ASN A 159 9.95 3.54 -7.68
CA ASN A 159 10.57 3.26 -6.39
C ASN A 159 12.06 2.92 -6.51
N ALA A 160 12.47 2.17 -7.54
CA ALA A 160 13.88 1.89 -7.79
C ALA A 160 14.69 3.16 -8.11
N ALA A 161 14.11 4.11 -8.85
CA ALA A 161 14.75 5.39 -9.16
C ALA A 161 14.92 6.26 -7.90
N ASP A 162 13.87 6.40 -7.10
CA ASP A 162 13.87 7.23 -5.90
C ASP A 162 14.77 6.65 -4.79
N LEU A 163 14.79 5.33 -4.61
CA LEU A 163 15.75 4.64 -3.72
C LEU A 163 17.20 4.84 -4.18
N THR A 164 17.47 4.72 -5.48
CA THR A 164 18.81 4.93 -6.04
C THR A 164 19.28 6.37 -5.81
N ALA A 165 18.39 7.34 -6.00
CA ALA A 165 18.67 8.75 -5.75
C ALA A 165 18.93 9.02 -4.26
N ALA A 166 18.09 8.47 -3.36
CA ALA A 166 18.25 8.59 -1.92
C ALA A 166 19.60 8.02 -1.44
N ILE A 167 19.96 6.81 -1.88
CA ILE A 167 21.27 6.20 -1.57
C ILE A 167 22.43 7.06 -2.05
N GLY A 168 22.31 7.67 -3.24
CA GLY A 168 23.36 8.49 -3.84
C GLY A 168 23.63 9.82 -3.14
N ARG A 169 22.72 10.29 -2.28
CA ARG A 169 22.80 11.62 -1.63
C ARG A 169 22.89 11.58 -0.10
N THR A 170 22.87 10.40 0.52
CA THR A 170 23.09 10.22 1.97
C THR A 170 24.42 9.52 2.25
N ASP A 171 25.06 9.84 3.37
CA ASP A 171 26.16 9.07 3.95
C ASP A 171 25.74 8.27 5.21
N ASN A 172 24.48 8.43 5.63
CA ASN A 172 23.90 7.83 6.81
C ASN A 172 23.74 6.31 6.63
N LYS A 173 24.48 5.56 7.45
CA LYS A 173 24.69 4.13 7.22
C LYS A 173 23.44 3.31 7.45
N ASP A 174 22.58 3.70 8.38
CA ASP A 174 21.36 2.95 8.65
C ASP A 174 20.30 3.16 7.54
N LEU A 175 20.21 4.37 6.98
CA LEU A 175 19.40 4.65 5.79
C LEU A 175 19.90 3.87 4.57
N ILE A 176 21.20 3.94 4.28
CA ILE A 176 21.80 3.20 3.15
C ILE A 176 21.53 1.70 3.30
N TYR A 177 21.65 1.15 4.51
CA TYR A 177 21.38 -0.27 4.76
C TYR A 177 19.95 -0.65 4.39
N ILE A 178 18.98 0.14 4.85
CA ILE A 178 17.56 -0.10 4.64
C ILE A 178 17.16 0.13 3.18
N TYR A 179 17.61 1.23 2.56
CA TYR A 179 17.30 1.54 1.16
C TYR A 179 17.86 0.49 0.20
N ASN A 180 19.02 -0.10 0.48
CA ASN A 180 19.54 -1.19 -0.36
C ASN A 180 18.66 -2.45 -0.31
N GLN A 181 18.05 -2.75 0.84
CA GLN A 181 17.12 -3.88 0.94
C GLN A 181 15.84 -3.62 0.14
N GLN A 182 15.27 -2.42 0.26
CA GLN A 182 14.10 -2.02 -0.53
C GLN A 182 14.41 -1.98 -2.04
N LEU A 183 15.61 -1.51 -2.41
CA LEU A 183 16.02 -1.45 -3.81
C LEU A 183 16.20 -2.86 -4.40
N ALA A 184 16.61 -3.84 -3.60
CA ALA A 184 16.62 -5.24 -4.02
C ALA A 184 15.20 -5.79 -4.22
N ILE A 185 14.22 -5.40 -3.39
CA ILE A 185 12.79 -5.74 -3.60
C ILE A 185 12.30 -5.15 -4.92
N ALA A 186 12.46 -3.84 -5.13
CA ALA A 186 11.99 -3.17 -6.35
C ALA A 186 12.61 -3.78 -7.63
N ARG A 187 13.91 -4.13 -7.60
CA ARG A 187 14.59 -4.80 -8.72
C ARG A 187 14.07 -6.23 -8.96
N ASN A 188 13.75 -6.96 -7.91
CA ASN A 188 13.11 -8.28 -8.03
C ASN A 188 11.72 -8.17 -8.64
N ASP A 189 10.91 -7.22 -8.19
CA ASP A 189 9.57 -6.97 -8.75
C ASP A 189 9.66 -6.61 -10.24
N LEU A 190 10.62 -5.78 -10.65
CA LEU A 190 10.86 -5.46 -12.05
C LEU A 190 11.21 -6.69 -12.91
N ARG A 191 11.98 -7.65 -12.39
CA ARG A 191 12.30 -8.91 -13.10
C ARG A 191 11.04 -9.77 -13.27
N GLU A 192 10.26 -9.95 -12.20
CA GLU A 192 9.03 -10.75 -12.22
C GLU A 192 7.98 -10.14 -13.15
N LEU A 193 7.80 -8.82 -13.09
CA LEU A 193 6.86 -8.08 -13.94
C LEU A 193 7.28 -8.10 -15.42
N SER A 194 8.57 -7.96 -15.71
CA SER A 194 9.10 -8.07 -17.08
C SER A 194 8.79 -9.46 -17.67
N SER A 195 9.05 -10.52 -16.89
CA SER A 195 8.73 -11.89 -17.31
C SER A 195 7.23 -12.08 -17.52
N ALA A 196 6.38 -11.55 -16.64
CA ALA A 196 4.93 -11.67 -16.77
C ALA A 196 4.40 -10.92 -18.00
N LEU A 197 4.88 -9.71 -18.25
CA LEU A 197 4.54 -8.91 -19.43
C LEU A 197 4.96 -9.58 -20.74
N GLY A 198 6.11 -10.28 -20.74
CA GLY A 198 6.54 -11.09 -21.87
C GLY A 198 5.52 -12.17 -22.27
N GLY A 199 4.78 -12.72 -21.30
CA GLY A 199 3.67 -13.66 -21.55
C GLY A 199 2.49 -13.03 -22.31
N TYR A 200 2.38 -11.71 -22.31
CA TYR A 200 1.39 -10.93 -23.09
C TYR A 200 1.98 -10.32 -24.38
N GLY A 201 3.23 -10.64 -24.73
CA GLY A 201 3.92 -10.03 -25.85
C GLY A 201 4.21 -8.53 -25.64
N VAL A 202 4.23 -8.08 -24.39
CA VAL A 202 4.49 -6.68 -24.01
C VAL A 202 5.91 -6.55 -23.49
N VAL A 203 6.64 -5.55 -23.98
CA VAL A 203 7.92 -5.13 -23.42
C VAL A 203 7.68 -3.87 -22.60
N TYR A 204 8.06 -3.89 -21.32
CA TYR A 204 8.05 -2.70 -20.49
C TYR A 204 9.20 -1.77 -20.88
N VAL A 205 8.90 -0.48 -21.03
CA VAL A 205 9.89 0.58 -21.26
C VAL A 205 9.95 1.44 -19.99
N PRO A 206 11.10 1.51 -19.30
CA PRO A 206 11.21 2.25 -18.06
C PRO A 206 10.95 3.74 -18.30
N GLN A 207 10.26 4.35 -17.35
CA GLN A 207 9.88 5.75 -17.30
C GLN A 207 10.74 6.55 -16.30
N TYR A 208 11.31 5.87 -15.29
CA TYR A 208 12.03 6.51 -14.19
C TYR A 208 13.52 6.14 -14.16
N ILE A 209 13.86 4.85 -14.17
CA ILE A 209 15.25 4.43 -14.32
C ILE A 209 15.67 4.48 -15.80
N THR A 210 16.99 4.53 -16.04
CA THR A 210 17.49 4.54 -17.42
C THR A 210 17.29 3.17 -18.09
N PRO A 211 17.13 3.12 -19.43
CA PRO A 211 17.08 1.85 -20.17
C PRO A 211 18.27 0.94 -19.90
N GLU A 212 19.47 1.49 -19.72
CA GLU A 212 20.68 0.73 -19.39
C GLU A 212 20.59 0.09 -18.00
N SER A 213 20.14 0.86 -17.00
CA SER A 213 19.94 0.36 -15.63
C SER A 213 18.90 -0.75 -15.60
N TYR A 214 17.79 -0.56 -16.32
CA TYR A 214 16.75 -1.59 -16.46
C TYR A 214 17.30 -2.87 -17.11
N ALA A 215 18.05 -2.74 -18.21
CA ALA A 215 18.67 -3.89 -18.86
C ALA A 215 19.63 -4.66 -17.94
N LEU A 216 20.41 -3.95 -17.11
CA LEU A 216 21.29 -4.57 -16.12
C LEU A 216 20.51 -5.31 -15.02
N ILE A 217 19.38 -4.75 -14.57
CA ILE A 217 18.48 -5.42 -13.62
C ILE A 217 17.97 -6.73 -14.21
N LEU A 218 17.47 -6.72 -15.45
CA LEU A 218 16.94 -7.92 -16.11
C LEU A 218 18.03 -8.97 -16.42
N ALA A 219 19.27 -8.55 -16.62
CA ALA A 219 20.39 -9.45 -16.91
C ALA A 219 21.04 -10.07 -15.66
N SER A 220 20.62 -9.67 -14.46
CA SER A 220 21.18 -10.17 -13.19
C SER A 220 20.20 -11.12 -12.47
N PRO A 221 20.71 -12.05 -11.63
CA PRO A 221 19.86 -12.94 -10.84
C PRO A 221 18.95 -12.19 -9.86
N MET A 222 17.90 -12.88 -9.41
CA MET A 222 17.09 -12.43 -8.27
C MET A 222 17.96 -12.23 -7.03
N GLU A 223 17.68 -11.18 -6.28
CA GLU A 223 18.45 -10.79 -5.10
C GLU A 223 17.81 -11.36 -3.83
N THR A 224 18.64 -11.79 -2.89
CA THR A 224 18.16 -12.23 -1.58
C THR A 224 17.87 -11.01 -0.71
N VAL A 225 16.64 -10.93 -0.19
CA VAL A 225 16.21 -9.86 0.71
C VAL A 225 16.03 -10.46 2.11
N PRO A 226 16.88 -10.13 3.10
CA PRO A 226 16.76 -10.64 4.47
C PRO A 226 15.40 -10.43 5.14
N ALA A 227 14.65 -9.41 4.70
CA ALA A 227 13.32 -9.07 5.19
C ALA A 227 12.16 -9.93 4.64
N LYS A 228 12.39 -10.72 3.58
CA LYS A 228 11.37 -11.49 2.83
C LYS A 228 11.59 -12.99 3.02
#